data_AF-A0A0G4KJL5-F1
#
_entry.id   AF-A0A0G4KJL5-F1
#
_cell.length_a   1.000
_cell.length_b   1.000
_cell.length_c   1.000
_cell.angle_alpha   90.00
_cell.angle_beta   90.00
_cell.angle_gamma   90.00
#
_symmetry.space_group_name_H-M   'P 1'
#
loop_
_entity.id
_entity.type
_entity.pdbx_description
1 polymer ?
#
loop_
_entity_poly.entity_id
_entity_poly.type
_entity_poly.pdbx_seq_one_letter_code
_entity_poly.pdbx_strand_id
1 'polypeptide(L)'
;MSSTTKPGGLSANDKIQRFAAPSRPLSPLPSHALFNDKTRCFVYGLQPRAVQGMLDFDFICKRKTPSVAGIIYTFGGQFVSKMYWGTSETLLPVYQEVPKAIAKHPDVDTVVNFASSRSVYSSTMELMEFPQVKTIAIIAEGVPERRAREIAHKAAKKGITIIGPATVGGIKPGCFKIGNTGGMMDNIVASKLYRKGSVGYVSKSGGMSNELNNIISNNTDGVYEGVAIGGDRYPGTTFIDHLLRYQADPECKVLVLLGEVGGVEEYKVIKAVEEGVITKPIVAWAIGTCASMFKTEVQFGHAGAFANSTLETAKTKNEKMKEAGFHVPDTFEDMPNVLKQVYDKLLVKEYVKAKFPSSKLLDYALAVESVTTSKKDNLILNVDGCIAVCFVDLVRNCGAFSAEEAEDYLKMGVLNGLFVLGRSIGLIAHYLDQKRLRTGLYRHPWDDITYILPQLGGGAPGAEGRVEVQM
;
A
#
# COMPACT_ATOMS: atom_id res chain seq x y z
N MET A 1 -51.72 15.00 -46.87
CA MET A 1 -51.70 15.35 -45.43
C MET A 1 -50.77 14.38 -44.73
N SER A 2 -49.56 14.83 -44.43
CA SER A 2 -48.53 14.09 -43.72
C SER A 2 -48.91 14.01 -42.24
N SER A 3 -49.16 12.81 -41.72
CA SER A 3 -49.36 12.58 -40.28
C SER A 3 -47.99 12.42 -39.63
N THR A 4 -47.55 13.47 -38.96
CA THR A 4 -46.35 13.51 -38.12
C THR A 4 -46.49 12.54 -36.94
N THR A 5 -45.71 11.46 -36.96
CA THR A 5 -45.41 10.63 -35.79
C THR A 5 -44.62 11.47 -34.78
N LYS A 6 -45.18 11.69 -33.59
CA LYS A 6 -44.45 12.26 -32.44
C LYS A 6 -43.30 11.32 -32.03
N PRO A 7 -42.12 11.82 -31.66
CA PRO A 7 -41.06 10.99 -31.10
C PRO A 7 -41.46 10.52 -29.71
N GLY A 8 -41.28 9.22 -29.44
CA GLY A 8 -41.61 8.58 -28.16
C GLY A 8 -40.93 9.29 -26.99
N GLY A 9 -41.72 9.69 -26.00
CA GLY A 9 -41.23 10.32 -24.79
C GLY A 9 -40.39 9.32 -23.98
N LEU A 10 -39.17 9.73 -23.63
CA LEU A 10 -38.33 9.03 -22.65
C LEU A 10 -39.12 8.87 -21.34
N SER A 11 -39.38 7.63 -20.93
CA SER A 11 -39.95 7.32 -19.62
C SER A 11 -38.91 7.62 -18.54
N ALA A 12 -39.34 8.09 -17.36
CA ALA A 12 -38.44 8.31 -16.22
C ALA A 12 -37.66 7.04 -15.82
N ASN A 13 -38.17 5.86 -16.17
CA ASN A 13 -37.52 4.57 -15.93
C ASN A 13 -36.42 4.23 -16.96
N ASP A 14 -36.36 4.90 -18.12
CA ASP A 14 -35.42 4.55 -19.19
C ASP A 14 -33.96 4.91 -18.85
N LYS A 15 -33.75 5.76 -17.83
CA LYS A 15 -32.42 6.19 -17.35
C LYS A 15 -31.97 5.47 -16.06
N ILE A 16 -32.76 4.51 -15.56
CA ILE A 16 -32.43 3.76 -14.34
C ILE A 16 -31.78 2.43 -14.72
N GLN A 17 -30.52 2.28 -14.38
CA GLN A 17 -29.81 1.02 -14.51
C GLN A 17 -30.20 0.06 -13.38
N ARG A 18 -30.58 -1.16 -13.73
CA ARG A 18 -30.95 -2.20 -12.77
C ARG A 18 -29.93 -3.33 -12.78
N PHE A 19 -29.57 -3.80 -11.59
CA PHE A 19 -28.65 -4.92 -11.40
C PHE A 19 -29.40 -6.05 -10.72
N ALA A 20 -29.61 -7.16 -11.43
CA ALA A 20 -30.16 -8.36 -10.83
C ALA A 20 -29.13 -9.04 -9.94
N ALA A 21 -29.58 -9.66 -8.85
CA ALA A 21 -28.73 -10.57 -8.08
C ALA A 21 -28.28 -11.73 -8.99
N PRO A 22 -27.02 -12.17 -8.91
CA PRO A 22 -26.54 -13.29 -9.71
C PRO A 22 -27.35 -14.56 -9.39
N SER A 23 -27.68 -15.33 -10.44
CA SER A 23 -28.52 -16.53 -10.33
C SER A 23 -27.82 -17.75 -9.74
N ARG A 24 -26.50 -17.65 -9.47
CA ARG A 24 -25.68 -18.71 -8.89
C ARG A 24 -24.82 -18.16 -7.75
N PRO A 25 -24.56 -18.95 -6.70
CA PRO A 25 -23.59 -18.61 -5.67
C PRO A 25 -22.22 -18.34 -6.31
N LEU A 26 -21.48 -17.37 -5.78
CA LEU A 26 -20.11 -17.12 -6.21
C LEU A 26 -19.24 -18.35 -5.90
N SER A 27 -18.35 -18.71 -6.82
CA SER A 27 -17.33 -19.72 -6.56
C SER A 27 -16.52 -19.30 -5.32
N PRO A 28 -16.15 -20.25 -4.45
CA PRO A 28 -15.36 -19.94 -3.27
C PRO A 28 -14.06 -19.24 -3.68
N LEU A 29 -13.74 -18.17 -2.95
CA LEU A 29 -12.48 -17.45 -3.11
C LEU A 29 -11.29 -18.36 -2.79
N PRO A 30 -10.13 -18.16 -3.44
CA PRO A 30 -8.87 -18.71 -2.93
C PRO A 30 -8.70 -18.34 -1.45
N SER A 31 -8.13 -19.24 -0.65
CA SER A 31 -8.01 -19.04 0.81
C SER A 31 -7.29 -17.76 1.23
N HIS A 32 -6.44 -17.21 0.37
CA HIS A 32 -5.71 -15.95 0.61
C HIS A 32 -6.51 -14.69 0.23
N ALA A 33 -7.54 -14.81 -0.61
CA ALA A 33 -8.26 -13.67 -1.16
C ALA A 33 -9.46 -13.30 -0.29
N LEU A 34 -9.52 -12.03 0.15
CA LEU A 34 -10.71 -11.48 0.84
C LEU A 34 -11.72 -10.90 -0.15
N PHE A 35 -11.23 -10.25 -1.20
CA PHE A 35 -12.05 -9.54 -2.17
C PHE A 35 -11.66 -9.86 -3.60
N ASN A 36 -12.65 -9.82 -4.51
CA ASN A 36 -12.48 -9.91 -5.95
C ASN A 36 -13.43 -8.91 -6.67
N ASP A 37 -13.41 -8.91 -8.00
CA ASP A 37 -14.25 -8.07 -8.86
C ASP A 37 -15.76 -8.40 -8.82
N LYS A 38 -16.13 -9.49 -8.13
CA LYS A 38 -17.51 -9.95 -7.91
C LYS A 38 -17.96 -9.83 -6.46
N THR A 39 -17.10 -9.42 -5.53
CA THR A 39 -17.46 -9.23 -4.12
C THR A 39 -18.63 -8.27 -3.99
N ARG A 40 -19.62 -8.68 -3.20
CA ARG A 40 -20.85 -7.93 -2.95
C ARG A 40 -20.97 -7.69 -1.45
N CYS A 41 -21.37 -6.48 -1.07
CA CYS A 41 -21.46 -6.09 0.32
C CYS A 41 -22.79 -5.43 0.69
N PHE A 42 -23.14 -5.54 1.98
CA PHE A 42 -24.07 -4.63 2.62
C PHE A 42 -23.33 -3.47 3.27
N VAL A 43 -23.97 -2.30 3.25
CA VAL A 43 -23.54 -1.16 4.08
C VAL A 43 -24.51 -1.03 5.25
N TYR A 44 -24.03 -1.27 6.47
CA TYR A 44 -24.82 -1.12 7.69
C TYR A 44 -24.69 0.32 8.20
N GLY A 45 -25.79 1.06 8.21
CA GLY A 45 -25.84 2.50 8.48
C GLY A 45 -26.13 3.32 7.21
N LEU A 46 -26.90 4.40 7.35
CA LEU A 46 -27.28 5.25 6.23
C LEU A 46 -26.13 6.20 5.83
N GLN A 47 -25.22 5.71 4.99
CA GLN A 47 -24.01 6.42 4.55
C GLN A 47 -24.01 6.68 3.03
N PRO A 48 -24.86 7.59 2.52
CA PRO A 48 -25.04 7.77 1.07
C PRO A 48 -23.75 8.19 0.37
N ARG A 49 -22.90 9.02 0.99
CA ARG A 49 -21.62 9.44 0.39
C ARG A 49 -20.62 8.29 0.27
N ALA A 50 -20.52 7.44 1.30
CA ALA A 50 -19.63 6.27 1.26
C ALA A 50 -20.11 5.27 0.21
N VAL A 51 -21.42 5.00 0.18
CA VAL A 51 -22.05 4.12 -0.83
C VAL A 51 -21.82 4.66 -2.24
N GLN A 52 -22.06 5.94 -2.48
CA GLN A 52 -21.80 6.55 -3.79
C GLN A 52 -20.32 6.45 -4.17
N GLY A 53 -19.42 6.76 -3.23
CA GLY A 53 -17.98 6.64 -3.47
C GLY A 53 -17.56 5.21 -3.85
N MET A 54 -18.15 4.18 -3.23
CA MET A 54 -17.95 2.78 -3.60
C MET A 54 -18.44 2.49 -5.02
N LEU A 55 -19.66 2.93 -5.38
CA LEU A 55 -20.21 2.77 -6.73
C LEU A 55 -19.38 3.50 -7.79
N ASP A 56 -18.88 4.69 -7.49
CA ASP A 56 -18.01 5.43 -8.42
C ASP A 56 -16.69 4.68 -8.66
N PHE A 57 -16.12 4.10 -7.59
CA PHE A 57 -14.94 3.25 -7.70
C PHE A 57 -15.21 1.97 -8.51
N ASP A 58 -16.34 1.33 -8.29
CA ASP A 58 -16.75 0.15 -9.06
C ASP A 58 -16.87 0.48 -10.55
N PHE A 59 -17.44 1.64 -10.87
CA PHE A 59 -17.61 2.13 -12.23
C PHE A 59 -16.25 2.40 -12.91
N ILE A 60 -15.33 3.12 -12.26
CA ILE A 60 -14.02 3.41 -12.85
C ILE A 60 -13.16 2.14 -13.00
N CYS A 61 -13.35 1.15 -12.13
CA CYS A 61 -12.74 -0.18 -12.23
C CYS A 61 -13.40 -1.06 -13.30
N LYS A 62 -14.43 -0.57 -14.00
CA LYS A 62 -15.19 -1.30 -15.03
C LYS A 62 -15.85 -2.58 -14.51
N ARG A 63 -16.27 -2.58 -13.24
CA ARG A 63 -17.06 -3.70 -12.70
C ARG A 63 -18.38 -3.82 -13.44
N LYS A 64 -18.90 -5.04 -13.56
CA LYS A 64 -20.20 -5.29 -14.20
C LYS A 64 -21.38 -5.00 -13.29
N THR A 65 -21.17 -5.12 -11.97
CA THR A 65 -22.19 -4.96 -10.94
C THR A 65 -21.64 -4.10 -9.81
N PRO A 66 -22.46 -3.22 -9.21
CA PRO A 66 -22.10 -2.50 -8.00
C PRO A 66 -21.67 -3.46 -6.91
N SER A 67 -20.66 -3.06 -6.14
CA SER A 67 -20.24 -3.78 -4.95
C SER A 67 -21.29 -3.71 -3.85
N VAL A 68 -22.00 -2.58 -3.70
CA VAL A 68 -23.07 -2.44 -2.71
C VAL A 68 -24.37 -3.06 -3.23
N ALA A 69 -24.83 -4.11 -2.55
CA ALA A 69 -26.09 -4.80 -2.86
C ALA A 69 -27.31 -4.14 -2.21
N GLY A 70 -27.12 -3.53 -1.04
CA GLY A 70 -28.16 -2.84 -0.29
C GLY A 70 -27.62 -2.17 0.98
N ILE A 71 -28.45 -1.32 1.58
CA ILE A 71 -28.13 -0.60 2.82
C ILE A 71 -29.00 -1.20 3.93
N ILE A 72 -28.43 -1.42 5.11
CA ILE A 72 -29.17 -1.84 6.31
C ILE A 72 -29.28 -0.63 7.24
N TYR A 73 -30.49 -0.15 7.51
CA TYR A 73 -30.76 0.99 8.39
C TYR A 73 -31.94 0.69 9.31
N THR A 74 -31.64 0.36 10.56
CA THR A 74 -32.60 -0.17 11.53
C THR A 74 -33.55 0.87 12.13
N PHE A 75 -33.30 2.17 11.93
CA PHE A 75 -34.07 3.26 12.54
C PHE A 75 -35.14 3.86 11.61
N GLY A 76 -35.31 3.32 10.39
CA GLY A 76 -36.27 3.82 9.41
C GLY A 76 -37.07 2.69 8.76
N GLY A 77 -38.04 3.07 7.90
CA GLY A 77 -38.79 2.11 7.10
C GLY A 77 -38.00 1.55 5.92
N GLN A 78 -38.59 0.59 5.21
CA GLN A 78 -38.02 0.08 3.96
C GLN A 78 -38.26 1.08 2.83
N PHE A 79 -37.18 1.57 2.20
CA PHE A 79 -37.24 2.47 1.05
C PHE A 79 -36.13 2.15 0.06
N VAL A 80 -36.05 2.93 -1.02
CA VAL A 80 -35.03 2.79 -2.05
C VAL A 80 -34.17 4.04 -2.06
N SER A 81 -32.85 3.86 -2.01
CA SER A 81 -31.88 4.94 -2.09
C SER A 81 -31.42 5.11 -3.53
N LYS A 82 -31.55 6.34 -4.05
CA LYS A 82 -31.13 6.70 -5.40
C LYS A 82 -29.63 7.03 -5.40
N MET A 83 -28.88 6.38 -6.28
CA MET A 83 -27.44 6.50 -6.45
C MET A 83 -27.10 6.70 -7.94
N TYR A 84 -25.84 6.98 -8.25
CA TYR A 84 -25.32 7.03 -9.61
C TYR A 84 -24.47 5.82 -9.95
N TRP A 85 -24.56 5.39 -11.20
CA TRP A 85 -23.66 4.45 -11.85
C TRP A 85 -23.12 5.09 -13.13
N GLY A 86 -21.95 5.72 -13.03
CA GLY A 86 -21.47 6.62 -14.06
C GLY A 86 -22.40 7.82 -14.23
N THR A 87 -23.03 7.94 -15.41
CA THR A 87 -23.98 9.02 -15.72
C THR A 87 -25.45 8.59 -15.59
N SER A 88 -25.72 7.33 -15.25
CA SER A 88 -27.08 6.79 -15.07
C SER A 88 -27.46 6.71 -13.61
N GLU A 89 -28.75 6.76 -13.30
CA GLU A 89 -29.23 6.54 -11.93
C GLU A 89 -29.38 5.04 -11.66
N THR A 90 -29.15 4.62 -10.42
CA THR A 90 -29.42 3.26 -9.93
C THR A 90 -30.11 3.32 -8.58
N LEU A 91 -30.80 2.25 -8.22
CA LEU A 91 -31.66 2.16 -7.06
C LEU A 91 -31.18 1.05 -6.14
N LEU A 92 -30.74 1.41 -4.93
CA LEU A 92 -30.32 0.44 -3.90
C LEU A 92 -31.42 0.25 -2.86
N PRO A 93 -31.80 -1.00 -2.52
CA PRO A 93 -32.77 -1.25 -1.47
C PRO A 93 -32.20 -0.91 -0.09
N VAL A 94 -33.01 -0.29 0.75
CA VAL A 94 -32.71 -0.03 2.17
C VAL A 94 -33.59 -0.93 3.03
N TYR A 95 -32.95 -1.76 3.85
CA TYR A 95 -33.59 -2.76 4.71
C TYR A 95 -33.58 -2.32 6.18
N GLN A 96 -34.70 -2.53 6.85
CA GLN A 96 -34.83 -2.28 8.29
C GLN A 96 -34.29 -3.45 9.14
N GLU A 97 -34.28 -4.67 8.60
CA GLU A 97 -33.92 -5.90 9.31
C GLU A 97 -32.82 -6.66 8.56
N VAL A 98 -31.80 -7.12 9.29
CA VAL A 98 -30.68 -7.91 8.73
C VAL A 98 -31.17 -9.21 8.07
N PRO A 99 -32.05 -10.05 8.67
CA PRO A 99 -32.52 -11.27 8.03
C PRO A 99 -33.15 -11.05 6.65
N LYS A 100 -33.92 -9.95 6.48
CA LYS A 100 -34.58 -9.62 5.22
C LYS A 100 -33.58 -9.22 4.13
N ALA A 101 -32.51 -8.52 4.49
CA ALA A 101 -31.44 -8.16 3.57
C ALA A 101 -30.71 -9.43 3.10
N ILE A 102 -30.24 -10.23 4.05
CA ILE A 102 -29.52 -11.51 3.84
C ILE A 102 -30.34 -12.44 2.92
N ALA A 103 -31.62 -12.64 3.22
CA ALA A 103 -32.48 -13.53 2.43
C ALA A 103 -32.68 -13.08 0.97
N LYS A 104 -32.60 -11.77 0.69
CA LYS A 104 -32.76 -11.21 -0.67
C LYS A 104 -31.47 -11.14 -1.47
N HIS A 105 -30.31 -11.15 -0.82
CA HIS A 105 -29.01 -11.12 -1.48
C HIS A 105 -28.12 -12.25 -0.96
N PRO A 106 -28.35 -13.49 -1.41
CA PRO A 106 -27.50 -14.64 -1.06
C PRO A 106 -26.09 -14.54 -1.65
N ASP A 107 -25.85 -13.60 -2.55
CA ASP A 107 -24.55 -13.28 -3.17
C ASP A 107 -23.64 -12.40 -2.29
N VAL A 108 -24.16 -11.84 -1.20
CA VAL A 108 -23.41 -10.93 -0.32
C VAL A 108 -22.63 -11.72 0.73
N ASP A 109 -21.31 -11.52 0.76
CA ASP A 109 -20.39 -12.12 1.72
C ASP A 109 -19.72 -11.09 2.66
N THR A 110 -19.85 -9.81 2.35
CA THR A 110 -19.12 -8.74 3.03
C THR A 110 -20.08 -7.72 3.65
N VAL A 111 -19.74 -7.17 4.81
CA VAL A 111 -20.52 -6.10 5.44
C VAL A 111 -19.62 -4.94 5.88
N VAL A 112 -19.92 -3.72 5.42
CA VAL A 112 -19.26 -2.49 5.87
C VAL A 112 -20.12 -1.87 6.97
N ASN A 113 -19.66 -1.98 8.22
CA ASN A 113 -20.43 -1.63 9.40
C ASN A 113 -20.08 -0.21 9.91
N PHE A 114 -20.95 0.75 9.59
CA PHE A 114 -20.90 2.14 10.06
C PHE A 114 -21.78 2.38 11.30
N ALA A 115 -22.14 1.33 12.04
CA ALA A 115 -22.77 1.49 13.35
C ALA A 115 -21.87 2.32 14.28
N SER A 116 -22.47 3.11 15.17
CA SER A 116 -21.71 3.87 16.17
C SER A 116 -20.99 2.95 17.15
N SER A 117 -19.97 3.44 17.86
CA SER A 117 -19.27 2.67 18.91
C SER A 117 -20.18 2.08 19.99
N ARG A 118 -21.36 2.67 20.20
CA ARG A 118 -22.39 2.20 21.14
C ARG A 118 -23.17 0.98 20.63
N SER A 119 -23.36 0.87 19.31
CA SER A 119 -24.22 -0.14 18.67
C SER A 119 -23.45 -1.16 17.84
N VAL A 120 -22.16 -0.93 17.58
CA VAL A 120 -21.33 -1.77 16.72
C VAL A 120 -21.14 -3.19 17.26
N TYR A 121 -21.12 -3.35 18.58
CA TYR A 121 -21.02 -4.67 19.19
C TYR A 121 -22.25 -5.53 18.89
N SER A 122 -23.45 -5.02 19.17
CA SER A 122 -24.68 -5.77 18.94
C SER A 122 -24.92 -6.02 17.46
N SER A 123 -24.68 -5.03 16.59
CA SER A 123 -24.85 -5.21 15.14
C SER A 123 -23.86 -6.23 14.57
N THR A 124 -22.58 -6.20 14.99
CA THR A 124 -21.59 -7.19 14.53
C THR A 124 -21.92 -8.60 15.04
N MET A 125 -22.37 -8.73 16.29
CA MET A 125 -22.80 -10.01 16.85
C MET A 125 -23.99 -10.62 16.11
N GLU A 126 -24.97 -9.80 15.70
CA GLU A 126 -26.11 -10.21 14.86
C GLU A 126 -25.65 -10.65 13.47
N LEU A 127 -24.81 -9.84 12.80
CA LEU A 127 -24.29 -10.15 11.47
C LEU A 127 -23.52 -11.47 11.42
N MET A 128 -22.78 -11.79 12.49
CA MET A 128 -22.04 -13.06 12.61
C MET A 128 -22.94 -14.29 12.79
N GLU A 129 -24.26 -14.15 13.01
CA GLU A 129 -25.18 -15.30 13.03
C GLU A 129 -25.49 -15.83 11.63
N PHE A 130 -25.22 -15.05 10.58
CA PHE A 130 -25.50 -15.45 9.20
C PHE A 130 -24.28 -16.09 8.53
N PRO A 131 -24.32 -17.39 8.18
CA PRO A 131 -23.15 -18.11 7.65
C PRO A 131 -22.61 -17.58 6.32
N GLN A 132 -23.41 -16.81 5.55
CA GLN A 132 -22.98 -16.20 4.31
C GLN A 132 -21.96 -15.06 4.53
N VAL A 133 -21.99 -14.40 5.69
CA VAL A 133 -21.07 -13.30 6.00
C VAL A 133 -19.69 -13.88 6.31
N LYS A 134 -18.70 -13.49 5.51
CA LYS A 134 -17.30 -13.91 5.62
C LYS A 134 -16.38 -12.78 6.07
N THR A 135 -16.72 -11.55 5.74
CA THR A 135 -15.90 -10.37 6.09
C THR A 135 -16.77 -9.25 6.64
N ILE A 136 -16.37 -8.67 7.78
CA ILE A 136 -17.01 -7.49 8.35
C ILE A 136 -15.95 -6.41 8.57
N ALA A 137 -16.15 -5.24 7.98
CA ALA A 137 -15.33 -4.07 8.23
C ALA A 137 -16.01 -3.17 9.27
N ILE A 138 -15.33 -2.92 10.40
CA ILE A 138 -15.86 -2.15 11.52
C ILE A 138 -15.26 -0.75 11.50
N ILE A 139 -16.04 0.24 11.08
CA ILE A 139 -15.55 1.62 10.92
C ILE A 139 -15.50 2.39 12.23
N ALA A 140 -16.34 2.02 13.20
CA ALA A 140 -16.48 2.72 14.47
C ALA A 140 -15.16 2.82 15.23
N GLU A 141 -14.81 4.04 15.64
CA GLU A 141 -13.72 4.32 16.59
C GLU A 141 -14.26 4.43 18.02
N GLY A 142 -13.45 4.07 19.01
CA GLY A 142 -13.83 4.13 20.42
C GLY A 142 -14.68 2.93 20.85
N VAL A 143 -14.46 1.76 20.26
CA VAL A 143 -15.08 0.52 20.71
C VAL A 143 -14.38 0.07 21.99
N PRO A 144 -15.09 -0.23 23.09
CA PRO A 144 -14.44 -0.68 24.31
C PRO A 144 -13.59 -1.94 24.06
N GLU A 145 -12.35 -1.97 24.55
CA GLU A 145 -11.37 -3.04 24.27
C GLU A 145 -11.91 -4.46 24.56
N ARG A 146 -12.70 -4.61 25.64
CA ARG A 146 -13.35 -5.88 25.96
C ARG A 146 -14.30 -6.33 24.83
N ARG A 147 -15.08 -5.41 24.27
CA ARG A 147 -16.01 -5.70 23.18
C ARG A 147 -15.27 -6.03 21.89
N ALA A 148 -14.19 -5.33 21.58
CA ALA A 148 -13.32 -5.66 20.45
C ALA A 148 -12.75 -7.08 20.56
N ARG A 149 -12.26 -7.48 21.74
CA ARG A 149 -11.78 -8.85 22.01
C ARG A 149 -12.88 -9.91 21.89
N GLU A 150 -14.07 -9.64 22.40
CA GLU A 150 -15.24 -10.54 22.28
C GLU A 150 -15.64 -10.73 20.80
N ILE A 151 -15.62 -9.66 20.00
CA ILE A 151 -15.86 -9.71 18.55
C ILE A 151 -14.79 -10.58 17.87
N ALA A 152 -13.51 -10.28 18.10
CA ALA A 152 -12.40 -11.02 17.48
C ALA A 152 -12.44 -12.51 17.81
N HIS A 153 -12.70 -12.86 19.07
CA HIS A 153 -12.81 -14.26 19.51
C HIS A 153 -13.97 -15.01 18.85
N LYS A 154 -15.15 -14.39 18.77
CA LYS A 154 -16.32 -15.02 18.13
C LYS A 154 -16.12 -15.14 16.62
N ALA A 155 -15.53 -14.12 15.99
CA ALA A 155 -15.25 -14.11 14.57
C ALA A 155 -14.24 -15.21 14.19
N ALA A 156 -13.15 -15.36 14.96
CA ALA A 156 -12.18 -16.43 14.78
C ALA A 156 -12.82 -17.83 14.85
N LYS A 157 -13.69 -18.07 15.84
CA LYS A 157 -14.44 -19.34 15.95
C LYS A 157 -15.35 -19.63 14.76
N LYS A 158 -15.90 -18.58 14.13
CA LYS A 158 -16.78 -18.71 12.96
C LYS A 158 -16.04 -18.62 11.62
N GLY A 159 -14.72 -18.39 11.63
CA GLY A 159 -13.93 -18.17 10.41
C GLY A 159 -14.34 -16.89 9.66
N ILE A 160 -14.74 -15.84 10.38
CA ILE A 160 -15.13 -14.55 9.82
C ILE A 160 -13.95 -13.57 9.98
N THR A 161 -13.57 -12.90 8.91
CA THR A 161 -12.53 -11.86 8.92
C THR A 161 -13.11 -10.53 9.41
N ILE A 162 -12.45 -9.91 10.39
CA ILE A 162 -12.85 -8.59 10.92
C ILE A 162 -11.75 -7.57 10.62
N ILE A 163 -12.04 -6.59 9.76
CA ILE A 163 -11.12 -5.47 9.50
C ILE A 163 -11.56 -4.29 10.39
N GLY A 164 -10.71 -3.82 11.29
CA GLY A 164 -11.06 -2.86 12.35
C GLY A 164 -11.20 -3.50 13.73
N PRO A 165 -11.76 -2.83 14.75
CA PRO A 165 -12.42 -1.52 14.70
C PRO A 165 -11.48 -0.33 14.45
N ALA A 166 -12.02 0.89 14.45
CA ALA A 166 -11.28 2.14 14.24
C ALA A 166 -10.45 2.14 12.93
N THR A 167 -11.09 1.74 11.83
CA THR A 167 -10.44 1.67 10.51
C THR A 167 -11.25 2.41 9.44
N VAL A 168 -10.56 2.88 8.40
CA VAL A 168 -11.21 3.30 7.15
C VAL A 168 -11.61 2.07 6.30
N GLY A 169 -10.98 0.93 6.54
CA GLY A 169 -11.18 -0.33 5.85
C GLY A 169 -9.95 -0.76 5.04
N GLY A 170 -10.10 -0.82 3.72
CA GLY A 170 -9.13 -1.36 2.80
C GLY A 170 -9.58 -1.20 1.35
N ILE A 171 -8.63 -1.34 0.43
CA ILE A 171 -8.84 -1.20 -1.01
C ILE A 171 -8.08 -2.29 -1.75
N LYS A 172 -8.77 -2.96 -2.67
CA LYS A 172 -8.18 -3.86 -3.65
C LYS A 172 -8.42 -3.25 -5.04
N PRO A 173 -7.44 -2.51 -5.59
CA PRO A 173 -7.56 -1.83 -6.87
C PRO A 173 -8.10 -2.71 -7.99
N GLY A 174 -9.04 -2.18 -8.77
CA GLY A 174 -9.77 -2.92 -9.81
C GLY A 174 -10.85 -3.90 -9.30
N CYS A 175 -10.88 -4.18 -7.99
CA CYS A 175 -11.77 -5.16 -7.40
C CYS A 175 -12.80 -4.52 -6.46
N PHE A 176 -12.41 -4.06 -5.28
CA PHE A 176 -13.36 -3.62 -4.24
C PHE A 176 -12.71 -2.60 -3.32
N LYS A 177 -13.48 -1.61 -2.84
CA LYS A 177 -13.05 -0.71 -1.77
C LYS A 177 -14.05 -0.70 -0.64
N ILE A 178 -13.56 -0.64 0.60
CA ILE A 178 -14.39 -0.58 1.79
C ILE A 178 -14.70 0.88 2.09
N GLY A 179 -15.98 1.25 2.01
CA GLY A 179 -16.49 2.54 2.46
C GLY A 179 -15.73 3.73 1.85
N ASN A 180 -15.09 4.51 2.72
CA ASN A 180 -14.39 5.75 2.36
C ASN A 180 -12.90 5.54 2.01
N THR A 181 -12.40 4.31 1.94
CA THR A 181 -10.98 4.05 1.67
C THR A 181 -10.56 4.63 0.31
N GLY A 182 -9.39 5.28 0.25
CA GLY A 182 -8.92 5.95 -0.97
C GLY A 182 -9.57 7.31 -1.25
N GLY A 183 -10.55 7.75 -0.44
CA GLY A 183 -11.15 9.07 -0.54
C GLY A 183 -12.00 9.28 -1.80
N MET A 184 -11.99 10.52 -2.29
CA MET A 184 -12.74 10.94 -3.48
C MET A 184 -12.11 10.41 -4.77
N MET A 185 -12.88 10.48 -5.86
CA MET A 185 -12.47 9.96 -7.16
C MET A 185 -11.14 10.53 -7.67
N ASP A 186 -10.89 11.82 -7.43
CA ASP A 186 -9.66 12.49 -7.85
C ASP A 186 -8.41 11.79 -7.28
N ASN A 187 -8.48 11.36 -6.02
CA ASN A 187 -7.38 10.62 -5.38
C ASN A 187 -7.28 9.17 -5.89
N ILE A 188 -8.42 8.51 -6.16
CA ILE A 188 -8.45 7.19 -6.81
C ILE A 188 -7.72 7.23 -8.16
N VAL A 189 -7.93 8.28 -8.94
CA VAL A 189 -7.27 8.48 -10.24
C VAL A 189 -5.80 8.84 -10.06
N ALA A 190 -5.49 9.82 -9.20
CA ALA A 190 -4.13 10.29 -8.96
C ALA A 190 -3.20 9.16 -8.48
N SER A 191 -3.70 8.34 -7.55
CA SER A 191 -2.98 7.17 -7.02
C SER A 191 -3.16 5.89 -7.89
N LYS A 192 -3.80 6.00 -9.06
CA LYS A 192 -4.01 4.90 -10.03
C LYS A 192 -4.70 3.66 -9.44
N LEU A 193 -5.55 3.85 -8.43
CA LEU A 193 -6.21 2.79 -7.66
C LEU A 193 -7.34 2.08 -8.42
N TYR A 194 -7.62 2.48 -9.67
CA TYR A 194 -8.60 1.81 -10.54
C TYR A 194 -8.04 0.55 -11.23
N ARG A 195 -6.73 0.29 -11.12
CA ARG A 195 -6.08 -0.91 -11.66
C ARG A 195 -5.16 -1.53 -10.61
N LYS A 196 -5.00 -2.85 -10.64
CA LYS A 196 -4.06 -3.56 -9.77
C LYS A 196 -2.60 -3.23 -10.12
N GLY A 197 -1.77 -3.12 -9.09
CA GLY A 197 -0.32 -3.26 -9.18
C GLY A 197 0.14 -4.50 -8.41
N SER A 198 1.38 -4.48 -7.92
CA SER A 198 2.04 -5.66 -7.33
C SER A 198 2.43 -5.49 -5.86
N VAL A 199 2.10 -4.36 -5.23
CA VAL A 199 2.51 -4.04 -3.84
C VAL A 199 1.33 -4.20 -2.88
N GLY A 200 1.43 -5.14 -1.94
CA GLY A 200 0.46 -5.33 -0.88
C GLY A 200 0.88 -4.58 0.38
N TYR A 201 -0.02 -3.80 0.99
CA TYR A 201 0.30 -3.10 2.24
C TYR A 201 -0.68 -3.38 3.37
N VAL A 202 -0.16 -3.28 4.60
CA VAL A 202 -0.94 -3.28 5.83
C VAL A 202 -0.50 -2.14 6.75
N SER A 203 -1.46 -1.42 7.33
CA SER A 203 -1.23 -0.25 8.19
C SER A 203 -2.18 -0.29 9.40
N LYS A 204 -1.82 0.33 10.52
CA LYS A 204 -2.81 0.66 11.57
C LYS A 204 -3.65 1.87 11.20
N SER A 205 -2.99 2.96 10.77
CA SER A 205 -3.64 4.24 10.48
C SER A 205 -4.39 4.22 9.14
N GLY A 206 -5.67 4.59 9.19
CA GLY A 206 -6.48 4.83 7.98
C GLY A 206 -6.01 6.05 7.18
N GLY A 207 -5.57 7.13 7.83
CA GLY A 207 -5.01 8.30 7.16
C GLY A 207 -3.73 7.97 6.40
N MET A 208 -2.78 7.32 7.08
CA MET A 208 -1.53 6.89 6.45
C MET A 208 -1.74 5.82 5.37
N SER A 209 -2.81 5.01 5.44
CA SER A 209 -3.13 4.10 4.34
C SER A 209 -3.34 4.83 3.01
N ASN A 210 -3.89 6.04 3.06
CA ASN A 210 -4.07 6.86 1.87
C ASN A 210 -2.76 7.49 1.39
N GLU A 211 -1.87 7.86 2.31
CA GLU A 211 -0.53 8.30 1.95
C GLU A 211 0.31 7.16 1.35
N LEU A 212 0.17 5.93 1.87
CA LEU A 212 0.79 4.75 1.26
C LEU A 212 0.28 4.52 -0.17
N ASN A 213 -1.01 4.73 -0.45
CA ASN A 213 -1.51 4.66 -1.82
C ASN A 213 -0.75 5.62 -2.74
N ASN A 214 -0.54 6.87 -2.29
CA ASN A 214 0.21 7.88 -3.02
C ASN A 214 1.69 7.47 -3.21
N ILE A 215 2.39 7.16 -2.12
CA ILE A 215 3.80 6.73 -2.13
C ILE A 215 4.00 5.53 -3.07
N ILE A 216 3.20 4.47 -2.91
CA ILE A 216 3.31 3.25 -3.71
C ILE A 216 3.05 3.56 -5.19
N SER A 217 2.03 4.37 -5.52
CA SER A 217 1.67 4.69 -6.91
C SER A 217 2.71 5.51 -7.69
N ASN A 218 3.56 6.25 -6.96
CA ASN A 218 4.62 7.07 -7.52
C ASN A 218 5.96 6.32 -7.63
N ASN A 219 6.16 5.27 -6.84
CA ASN A 219 7.44 4.58 -6.72
C ASN A 219 7.44 3.14 -7.28
N THR A 220 6.27 2.59 -7.61
CA THR A 220 6.08 1.21 -8.10
C THR A 220 5.00 1.14 -9.19
N ASP A 221 4.59 -0.07 -9.62
CA ASP A 221 3.45 -0.25 -10.54
C ASP A 221 2.08 0.00 -9.90
N GLY A 222 2.01 0.10 -8.57
CA GLY A 222 0.79 0.45 -7.81
C GLY A 222 0.43 -0.59 -6.75
N VAL A 223 -0.68 -0.32 -6.06
CA VAL A 223 -1.19 -1.17 -4.98
C VAL A 223 -1.86 -2.42 -5.55
N TYR A 224 -1.52 -3.59 -5.01
CA TYR A 224 -2.21 -4.86 -5.22
C TYR A 224 -3.45 -4.96 -4.31
N GLU A 225 -3.24 -4.84 -3.00
CA GLU A 225 -4.27 -4.82 -1.96
C GLU A 225 -3.73 -4.07 -0.73
N GLY A 226 -4.54 -3.18 -0.18
CA GLY A 226 -4.19 -2.34 0.97
C GLY A 226 -5.21 -2.48 2.08
N VAL A 227 -4.77 -2.75 3.30
CA VAL A 227 -5.67 -2.87 4.47
C VAL A 227 -5.17 -2.00 5.63
N ALA A 228 -6.08 -1.22 6.19
CA ALA A 228 -5.88 -0.61 7.50
C ALA A 228 -6.54 -1.51 8.57
N ILE A 229 -5.75 -2.11 9.47
CA ILE A 229 -6.27 -3.00 10.52
C ILE A 229 -7.01 -2.23 11.62
N GLY A 230 -6.72 -0.93 11.75
CA GLY A 230 -7.33 -0.01 12.71
C GLY A 230 -6.41 0.34 13.88
N GLY A 231 -6.71 1.48 14.53
CA GLY A 231 -5.91 2.05 15.62
C GLY A 231 -6.21 1.50 17.01
N ASP A 232 -7.22 0.65 17.15
CA ASP A 232 -7.59 0.05 18.44
C ASP A 232 -6.53 -0.94 18.92
N ARG A 233 -6.41 -1.11 20.25
CA ARG A 233 -5.41 -2.00 20.87
C ARG A 233 -5.55 -3.47 20.47
N TYR A 234 -6.79 -3.91 20.23
CA TYR A 234 -7.12 -5.28 19.85
C TYR A 234 -7.92 -5.28 18.54
N PRO A 235 -7.24 -5.15 17.39
CA PRO A 235 -7.91 -5.23 16.10
C PRO A 235 -8.41 -6.66 15.85
N GLY A 236 -9.46 -6.80 15.05
CA GLY A 236 -10.08 -8.08 14.73
C GLY A 236 -9.19 -8.99 13.88
N THR A 237 -8.35 -8.39 13.03
CA THR A 237 -7.24 -9.01 12.32
C THR A 237 -5.98 -8.18 12.50
N THR A 238 -4.83 -8.84 12.41
CA THR A 238 -3.53 -8.27 12.75
C THR A 238 -2.64 -8.13 11.50
N PHE A 239 -1.45 -7.54 11.65
CA PHE A 239 -0.49 -7.40 10.56
C PHE A 239 -0.16 -8.75 9.90
N ILE A 240 0.12 -9.77 10.71
CA ILE A 240 0.50 -11.09 10.22
C ILE A 240 -0.62 -11.76 9.41
N ASP A 241 -1.88 -11.58 9.81
CA ASP A 241 -3.03 -12.18 9.11
C ASP A 241 -3.12 -11.70 7.66
N HIS A 242 -2.89 -10.40 7.42
CA HIS A 242 -2.90 -9.86 6.05
C HIS A 242 -1.62 -10.15 5.28
N LEU A 243 -0.46 -10.10 5.94
CA LEU A 243 0.81 -10.38 5.26
C LEU A 243 0.95 -11.84 4.83
N LEU A 244 0.40 -12.80 5.59
CA LEU A 244 0.36 -14.20 5.17
C LEU A 244 -0.53 -14.41 3.94
N ARG A 245 -1.66 -13.68 3.84
CA ARG A 245 -2.49 -13.69 2.62
C ARG A 245 -1.71 -13.15 1.43
N TYR A 246 -1.03 -12.02 1.61
CA TYR A 246 -0.23 -11.42 0.54
C TYR A 246 0.96 -12.30 0.16
N GLN A 247 1.58 -12.99 1.12
CA GLN A 247 2.64 -13.97 0.89
C GLN A 247 2.14 -15.14 0.02
N ALA A 248 0.94 -15.65 0.29
CA ALA A 248 0.35 -16.75 -0.45
C ALA A 248 -0.09 -16.39 -1.89
N ASP A 249 -0.32 -15.12 -2.19
CA ASP A 249 -0.79 -14.68 -3.50
C ASP A 249 0.37 -14.37 -4.47
N PRO A 250 0.54 -15.09 -5.59
CA PRO A 250 1.64 -14.87 -6.52
C PRO A 250 1.60 -13.51 -7.24
N GLU A 251 0.45 -12.83 -7.28
CA GLU A 251 0.32 -11.49 -7.88
C GLU A 251 0.86 -10.38 -6.97
N CYS A 252 0.86 -10.61 -5.65
CA CYS A 252 1.51 -9.70 -4.71
C CYS A 252 3.01 -10.00 -4.65
N LYS A 253 3.86 -9.04 -4.99
CA LYS A 253 5.31 -9.23 -5.13
C LYS A 253 6.12 -8.59 -4.01
N VAL A 254 5.69 -7.42 -3.53
CA VAL A 254 6.36 -6.66 -2.47
C VAL A 254 5.36 -6.37 -1.37
N LEU A 255 5.81 -6.52 -0.12
CA LEU A 255 5.00 -6.27 1.07
C LEU A 255 5.40 -4.94 1.70
N VAL A 256 4.43 -4.18 2.19
CA VAL A 256 4.68 -2.95 2.96
C VAL A 256 3.95 -3.04 4.30
N LEU A 257 4.69 -2.82 5.39
CA LEU A 257 4.16 -2.80 6.76
C LEU A 257 4.36 -1.40 7.35
N LEU A 258 3.27 -0.72 7.68
CA LEU A 258 3.32 0.53 8.44
C LEU A 258 2.80 0.30 9.87
N GLY A 259 3.75 0.08 10.77
CA GLY A 259 3.54 -0.16 12.18
C GLY A 259 3.41 1.14 12.97
N GLU A 260 3.24 1.02 14.28
CA GLU A 260 3.11 2.17 15.17
C GLU A 260 3.71 1.84 16.54
N VAL A 261 4.04 2.85 17.33
CA VAL A 261 4.28 2.71 18.78
C VAL A 261 3.11 1.99 19.46
N GLY A 262 3.42 1.18 20.49
CA GLY A 262 2.43 0.44 21.27
C GLY A 262 2.10 -0.95 20.74
N GLY A 263 1.95 -1.91 21.65
CA GLY A 263 1.73 -3.32 21.33
C GLY A 263 2.94 -4.01 20.67
N VAL A 264 2.78 -5.31 20.36
CA VAL A 264 3.87 -6.19 19.90
C VAL A 264 3.51 -6.97 18.63
N GLU A 265 2.55 -6.48 17.84
CA GLU A 265 2.04 -7.20 16.67
C GLU A 265 3.10 -7.33 15.55
N GLU A 266 3.99 -6.35 15.41
CA GLU A 266 5.09 -6.37 14.43
C GLU A 266 6.05 -7.54 14.69
N TYR A 267 6.24 -7.96 15.94
CA TYR A 267 7.12 -9.09 16.30
C TYR A 267 6.62 -10.43 15.78
N LYS A 268 5.31 -10.60 15.57
CA LYS A 268 4.77 -11.81 14.93
C LYS A 268 5.21 -11.89 13.46
N VAL A 269 5.32 -10.74 12.80
CA VAL A 269 5.80 -10.66 11.42
C VAL A 269 7.31 -10.90 11.37
N ILE A 270 8.07 -10.31 12.30
CA ILE A 270 9.51 -10.58 12.46
C ILE A 270 9.76 -12.08 12.56
N LYS A 271 9.07 -12.74 13.49
CA LYS A 271 9.19 -14.19 13.69
C LYS A 271 8.85 -14.98 12.41
N ALA A 272 7.81 -14.59 11.68
CA ALA A 272 7.43 -15.27 10.43
C ALA A 272 8.48 -15.09 9.31
N VAL A 273 9.23 -13.99 9.30
CA VAL A 273 10.36 -13.79 8.38
C VAL A 273 11.56 -14.62 8.81
N GLU A 274 11.91 -14.61 10.10
CA GLU A 274 13.02 -15.41 10.65
C GLU A 274 12.80 -16.93 10.45
N GLU A 275 11.56 -17.40 10.57
CA GLU A 275 11.17 -18.80 10.32
C GLU A 275 11.06 -19.15 8.82
N GLY A 276 11.27 -18.18 7.91
CA GLY A 276 11.16 -18.38 6.46
C GLY A 276 9.73 -18.59 5.94
N VAL A 277 8.71 -18.28 6.74
CA VAL A 277 7.30 -18.36 6.35
C VAL A 277 6.96 -17.22 5.37
N ILE A 278 7.44 -16.01 5.65
CA ILE A 278 7.36 -14.89 4.72
C ILE A 278 8.70 -14.73 4.03
N THR A 279 8.69 -14.90 2.71
CA THR A 279 9.90 -14.86 1.87
C THR A 279 9.91 -13.70 0.88
N LYS A 280 8.78 -13.02 0.69
CA LYS A 280 8.70 -11.81 -0.14
C LYS A 280 9.39 -10.63 0.56
N PRO A 281 10.01 -9.72 -0.20
CA PRO A 281 10.64 -8.54 0.39
C PRO A 281 9.59 -7.67 1.10
N ILE A 282 9.92 -7.26 2.33
CA ILE A 282 9.07 -6.40 3.16
C ILE A 282 9.77 -5.06 3.36
N VAL A 283 9.11 -3.97 2.98
CA VAL A 283 9.49 -2.61 3.39
C VAL A 283 8.66 -2.24 4.61
N ALA A 284 9.31 -1.89 5.72
CA ALA A 284 8.60 -1.66 6.97
C ALA A 284 9.08 -0.44 7.73
N TRP A 285 8.15 0.20 8.43
CA TRP A 285 8.43 1.30 9.34
C TRP A 285 7.38 1.38 10.44
N ALA A 286 7.82 1.48 11.69
CA ALA A 286 6.99 1.82 12.82
C ALA A 286 7.07 3.33 13.10
N ILE A 287 5.93 4.02 13.04
CA ILE A 287 5.84 5.46 13.37
C ILE A 287 5.78 5.67 14.89
N GLY A 288 6.07 6.90 15.35
CA GLY A 288 6.08 7.24 16.78
C GLY A 288 7.47 7.20 17.43
N THR A 289 8.54 7.35 16.64
CA THR A 289 9.93 7.42 17.14
C THR A 289 10.18 8.61 18.07
N CYS A 290 9.39 9.68 17.97
CA CYS A 290 9.45 10.82 18.88
C CYS A 290 9.06 10.47 20.32
N ALA A 291 8.35 9.36 20.57
CA ALA A 291 7.96 8.94 21.90
C ALA A 291 9.16 8.78 22.85
N SER A 292 10.31 8.32 22.33
CA SER A 292 11.54 8.20 23.13
C SER A 292 12.24 9.52 23.43
N MET A 293 11.83 10.63 22.80
CA MET A 293 12.38 11.96 23.04
C MET A 293 11.64 12.68 24.18
N PHE A 294 10.46 12.20 24.56
CA PHE A 294 9.67 12.79 25.64
C PHE A 294 10.13 12.25 27.00
N LYS A 295 10.10 13.12 28.02
CA LYS A 295 10.44 12.76 29.40
C LYS A 295 9.34 11.96 30.11
N THR A 296 8.12 12.05 29.62
CA THR A 296 6.92 11.42 30.18
C THR A 296 6.29 10.51 29.14
N GLU A 297 5.57 9.50 29.59
CA GLU A 297 4.76 8.65 28.73
C GLU A 297 3.65 9.47 28.07
N VAL A 298 3.48 9.32 26.76
CA VAL A 298 2.48 10.05 25.97
C VAL A 298 1.57 9.05 25.27
N GLN A 299 0.26 9.17 25.51
CA GLN A 299 -0.77 8.51 24.71
C GLN A 299 -0.95 9.31 23.41
N PHE A 300 -0.69 8.66 22.27
CA PHE A 300 -1.00 9.24 20.96
C PHE A 300 -2.47 9.00 20.59
N GLY A 301 -2.92 9.61 19.48
CA GLY A 301 -4.33 9.67 19.10
C GLY A 301 -5.03 8.31 19.01
N HIS A 302 -4.39 7.30 18.41
CA HIS A 302 -4.95 5.95 18.37
C HIS A 302 -4.94 5.30 19.75
N ALA A 303 -6.02 4.59 20.10
CA ALA A 303 -6.15 3.94 21.41
C ALA A 303 -5.00 2.95 21.72
N GLY A 304 -4.48 2.26 20.72
CA GLY A 304 -3.34 1.34 20.86
C GLY A 304 -1.96 2.00 20.86
N ALA A 305 -1.86 3.32 20.63
CA ALA A 305 -0.59 4.02 20.45
C ALA A 305 -0.01 4.52 21.77
N PHE A 306 0.32 3.57 22.64
CA PHE A 306 0.93 3.79 23.95
C PHE A 306 1.90 2.65 24.25
N ALA A 307 3.14 3.00 24.59
CA ALA A 307 4.18 2.01 24.88
C ALA A 307 4.31 1.79 26.40
N ASN A 308 3.96 0.59 26.87
CA ASN A 308 4.15 0.19 28.28
C ASN A 308 5.58 -0.33 28.57
N SER A 309 6.38 -0.56 27.53
CA SER A 309 7.70 -1.17 27.65
C SER A 309 8.59 -0.77 26.47
N THR A 310 9.91 -0.99 26.61
CA THR A 310 10.89 -0.72 25.55
C THR A 310 10.57 -1.48 24.25
N LEU A 311 10.05 -2.71 24.35
CA LEU A 311 9.64 -3.53 23.21
C LEU A 311 8.49 -2.89 22.42
N GLU A 312 7.66 -2.09 23.07
CA GLU A 312 6.53 -1.42 22.41
C GLU A 312 6.93 -0.10 21.74
N THR A 313 8.17 0.35 21.91
CA THR A 313 8.65 1.58 21.28
C THR A 313 8.89 1.40 19.79
N ALA A 314 8.53 2.41 19.00
CA ALA A 314 8.72 2.39 17.55
C ALA A 314 10.20 2.21 17.16
N LYS A 315 11.12 2.82 17.92
CA LYS A 315 12.56 2.70 17.71
C LYS A 315 13.02 1.23 17.80
N THR A 316 12.70 0.55 18.90
CA THR A 316 13.10 -0.85 19.10
C THR A 316 12.42 -1.77 18.08
N LYS A 317 11.17 -1.51 17.68
CA LYS A 317 10.51 -2.25 16.60
C LYS A 317 11.26 -2.09 15.27
N ASN A 318 11.66 -0.87 14.90
CA ASN A 318 12.41 -0.60 13.68
C ASN A 318 13.78 -1.29 13.67
N GLU A 319 14.50 -1.24 14.79
CA GLU A 319 15.77 -1.96 14.95
C GLU A 319 15.58 -3.47 14.76
N LYS A 320 14.57 -4.06 15.42
CA LYS A 320 14.28 -5.50 15.33
C LYS A 320 13.78 -5.94 13.95
N MET A 321 12.98 -5.12 13.28
CA MET A 321 12.59 -5.38 11.89
C MET A 321 13.81 -5.35 10.97
N LYS A 322 14.74 -4.41 11.17
CA LYS A 322 15.97 -4.31 10.37
C LYS A 322 16.87 -5.54 10.55
N GLU A 323 17.10 -5.95 11.80
CA GLU A 323 17.86 -7.17 12.16
C GLU A 323 17.26 -8.44 11.56
N ALA A 324 15.92 -8.50 11.44
CA ALA A 324 15.21 -9.63 10.85
C ALA A 324 15.21 -9.65 9.32
N GLY A 325 15.87 -8.69 8.66
CA GLY A 325 16.01 -8.62 7.20
C GLY A 325 14.92 -7.82 6.47
N PHE A 326 14.14 -7.00 7.18
CA PHE A 326 13.20 -6.08 6.56
C PHE A 326 13.96 -4.89 5.96
N HIS A 327 13.44 -4.32 4.88
CA HIS A 327 13.92 -3.05 4.36
C HIS A 327 13.35 -1.90 5.18
N VAL A 328 14.07 -1.51 6.24
CA VAL A 328 13.66 -0.43 7.16
C VAL A 328 14.43 0.85 6.81
N PRO A 329 13.75 1.93 6.39
CA PRO A 329 14.39 3.22 6.14
C PRO A 329 14.86 3.87 7.45
N ASP A 330 15.72 4.88 7.38
CA ASP A 330 16.18 5.60 8.59
C ASP A 330 15.10 6.59 9.09
N THR A 331 14.29 7.13 8.18
CA THR A 331 13.11 7.95 8.49
C THR A 331 11.91 7.55 7.63
N PHE A 332 10.71 8.02 8.00
CA PHE A 332 9.52 7.81 7.15
C PHE A 332 9.68 8.46 5.76
N GLU A 333 10.39 9.59 5.66
CA GLU A 333 10.61 10.33 4.42
C GLU A 333 11.47 9.55 3.41
N ASP A 334 12.30 8.62 3.90
CA ASP A 334 13.15 7.77 3.07
C ASP A 334 12.40 6.52 2.54
N MET A 335 11.23 6.19 3.09
CA MET A 335 10.44 5.02 2.68
C MET A 335 10.16 4.97 1.16
N PRO A 336 9.77 6.07 0.48
CA PRO A 336 9.56 6.08 -0.97
C PRO A 336 10.79 5.58 -1.75
N ASN A 337 11.98 6.04 -1.37
CA ASN A 337 13.23 5.69 -2.05
C ASN A 337 13.59 4.22 -1.82
N VAL A 338 13.48 3.74 -0.58
CA VAL A 338 13.73 2.32 -0.25
C VAL A 338 12.75 1.41 -0.99
N LEU A 339 11.47 1.76 -1.01
CA LEU A 339 10.45 1.00 -1.75
C LEU A 339 10.76 0.94 -3.24
N LYS A 340 11.13 2.07 -3.85
CA LYS A 340 11.51 2.12 -5.26
C LYS A 340 12.70 1.21 -5.56
N GLN A 341 13.74 1.24 -4.73
CA GLN A 341 14.93 0.41 -4.93
C GLN A 341 14.60 -1.09 -4.86
N VAL A 342 13.80 -1.50 -3.87
CA VAL A 342 13.34 -2.89 -3.71
C VAL A 342 12.54 -3.34 -4.94
N TYR A 343 11.62 -2.49 -5.40
CA TYR A 343 10.78 -2.79 -6.55
C TYR A 343 11.56 -2.88 -7.87
N ASP A 344 12.44 -1.90 -8.15
CA ASP A 344 13.27 -1.88 -9.37
C ASP A 344 14.21 -3.09 -9.41
N LYS A 345 14.83 -3.45 -8.28
CA LYS A 345 15.67 -4.65 -8.18
C LYS A 345 14.89 -5.91 -8.49
N LEU A 346 13.66 -6.03 -8.00
CA LEU A 346 12.80 -7.17 -8.27
C LEU A 346 12.48 -7.27 -9.77
N LEU A 347 12.12 -6.15 -10.41
CA LEU A 347 11.82 -6.12 -11.85
C LEU A 347 13.00 -6.60 -12.71
N VAL A 348 14.21 -6.12 -12.41
CA VAL A 348 15.42 -6.55 -13.13
C VAL A 348 15.65 -8.06 -12.94
N LYS A 349 15.56 -8.54 -11.70
CA LYS A 349 15.74 -9.96 -11.38
C LYS A 349 14.72 -10.85 -12.09
N GLU A 350 13.44 -10.50 -12.06
CA GLU A 350 12.38 -11.28 -12.71
C GLU A 350 12.56 -11.29 -14.24
N TYR A 351 12.87 -10.14 -14.85
CA TYR A 351 13.10 -10.04 -16.29
C TYR A 351 14.27 -10.93 -16.72
N VAL A 352 15.40 -10.84 -16.01
CA VAL A 352 16.61 -11.61 -16.33
C VAL A 352 16.36 -13.11 -16.17
N LYS A 353 15.78 -13.54 -15.04
CA LYS A 353 15.47 -14.97 -14.81
C LYS A 353 14.46 -15.53 -15.82
N ALA A 354 13.57 -14.71 -16.36
CA ALA A 354 12.58 -15.15 -17.34
C ALA A 354 13.10 -15.15 -18.79
N LYS A 355 14.08 -14.31 -19.13
CA LYS A 355 14.45 -14.05 -20.52
C LYS A 355 15.89 -14.43 -20.88
N PHE A 356 16.80 -14.45 -19.91
CA PHE A 356 18.21 -14.67 -20.21
C PHE A 356 18.49 -16.17 -20.30
N PRO A 357 19.34 -16.62 -21.25
CA PRO A 357 19.78 -18.01 -21.31
C PRO A 357 20.54 -18.46 -20.06
N SER A 358 21.22 -17.53 -19.39
CA SER A 358 22.05 -17.77 -18.20
C SER A 358 22.10 -16.50 -17.34
N SER A 359 22.04 -16.68 -16.02
CA SER A 359 22.13 -15.62 -15.00
C SER A 359 23.21 -15.90 -13.96
N LYS A 360 24.29 -16.60 -14.35
CA LYS A 360 25.30 -17.12 -13.42
C LYS A 360 25.94 -16.02 -12.57
N LEU A 361 26.23 -14.85 -13.16
CA LEU A 361 26.85 -13.77 -12.41
C LEU A 361 25.84 -13.09 -11.47
N LEU A 362 24.59 -12.95 -11.88
CA LEU A 362 23.51 -12.52 -11.00
C LEU A 362 23.35 -13.48 -9.81
N ASP A 363 23.32 -14.80 -10.06
CA ASP A 363 23.18 -15.80 -8.99
C ASP A 363 24.40 -15.78 -8.04
N TYR A 364 25.62 -15.56 -8.57
CA TYR A 364 26.81 -15.33 -7.76
C TYR A 364 26.70 -14.04 -6.92
N ALA A 365 26.24 -12.94 -7.51
CA ALA A 365 26.07 -11.68 -6.80
C ALA A 365 25.01 -11.77 -5.69
N LEU A 366 23.93 -12.53 -5.91
CA LEU A 366 22.93 -12.83 -4.89
C LEU A 366 23.49 -13.72 -3.77
N ALA A 367 24.38 -14.67 -4.09
CA ALA A 367 25.09 -15.45 -3.09
C ALA A 367 26.04 -14.56 -2.26
N VAL A 368 26.75 -13.63 -2.89
CA VAL A 368 27.58 -12.63 -2.18
C VAL A 368 26.72 -11.74 -1.29
N GLU A 369 25.57 -11.29 -1.78
CA GLU A 369 24.61 -10.52 -1.00
C GLU A 369 24.17 -11.26 0.27
N SER A 370 23.91 -12.57 0.18
CA SER A 370 23.54 -13.36 1.37
C SER A 370 24.63 -13.38 2.46
N VAL A 371 25.91 -13.29 2.06
CA VAL A 371 27.05 -13.23 2.97
C VAL A 371 27.30 -11.81 3.49
N THR A 372 27.06 -10.77 2.70
CA THR A 372 27.25 -9.39 3.13
C THR A 372 26.13 -8.93 4.07
N THR A 373 24.89 -9.31 3.76
CA THR A 373 23.72 -9.04 4.60
C THR A 373 23.81 -9.75 5.95
N SER A 374 24.47 -10.90 6.05
CA SER A 374 24.74 -11.55 7.35
C SER A 374 25.74 -10.79 8.22
N LYS A 375 26.49 -9.81 7.67
CA LYS A 375 27.41 -8.95 8.43
C LYS A 375 26.76 -7.62 8.81
N LYS A 376 26.07 -6.99 7.86
CA LYS A 376 25.30 -5.76 8.05
C LYS A 376 24.12 -5.74 7.08
N ASP A 377 22.94 -5.51 7.61
CA ASP A 377 21.67 -5.62 6.88
C ASP A 377 21.55 -4.64 5.69
N ASN A 378 22.27 -3.51 5.74
CA ASN A 378 22.26 -2.51 4.67
C ASN A 378 23.24 -2.81 3.52
N LEU A 379 24.04 -3.87 3.60
CA LEU A 379 24.96 -4.29 2.54
C LEU A 379 24.25 -5.19 1.50
N ILE A 380 23.16 -4.66 0.94
CA ILE A 380 22.38 -5.30 -0.11
C ILE A 380 22.98 -5.07 -1.49
N LEU A 381 22.69 -5.96 -2.44
CA LEU A 381 22.96 -5.72 -3.86
C LEU A 381 22.01 -4.61 -4.33
N ASN A 382 22.54 -3.41 -4.52
CA ASN A 382 21.79 -2.25 -5.00
C ASN A 382 21.39 -2.40 -6.48
N VAL A 383 20.56 -1.48 -6.97
CA VAL A 383 20.07 -1.50 -8.36
C VAL A 383 21.21 -1.37 -9.36
N ASP A 384 22.19 -0.51 -9.11
CA ASP A 384 23.35 -0.32 -10.00
C ASP A 384 24.18 -1.60 -10.14
N GLY A 385 24.49 -2.25 -9.03
CA GLY A 385 25.18 -3.53 -8.99
C GLY A 385 24.36 -4.64 -9.66
N CYS A 386 23.04 -4.68 -9.43
CA CYS A 386 22.13 -5.62 -10.08
C CYS A 386 22.14 -5.43 -11.61
N ILE A 387 21.99 -4.20 -12.11
CA ILE A 387 22.05 -3.89 -13.54
C ILE A 387 23.41 -4.28 -14.12
N ALA A 388 24.50 -3.94 -13.43
CA ALA A 388 25.85 -4.24 -13.90
C ALA A 388 26.08 -5.75 -14.06
N VAL A 389 25.77 -6.57 -13.04
CA VAL A 389 25.96 -8.03 -13.14
C VAL A 389 25.04 -8.66 -14.18
N CYS A 390 23.81 -8.16 -14.30
CA CYS A 390 22.88 -8.62 -15.33
C CYS A 390 23.38 -8.25 -16.73
N PHE A 391 23.91 -7.04 -16.94
CA PHE A 391 24.44 -6.63 -18.23
C PHE A 391 25.68 -7.45 -18.64
N VAL A 392 26.54 -7.81 -17.68
CA VAL A 392 27.65 -8.74 -17.93
C VAL A 392 27.12 -10.13 -18.31
N ASP A 393 26.12 -10.65 -17.61
CA ASP A 393 25.47 -11.91 -18.00
C ASP A 393 24.86 -11.83 -19.41
N LEU A 394 24.28 -10.69 -19.80
CA LEU A 394 23.76 -10.47 -21.15
C LEU A 394 24.87 -10.56 -22.18
N VAL A 395 25.93 -9.76 -22.04
CA VAL A 395 27.02 -9.69 -23.04
C VAL A 395 27.74 -11.03 -23.17
N ARG A 396 27.95 -11.74 -22.06
CA ARG A 396 28.64 -13.05 -22.08
C ARG A 396 27.78 -14.20 -22.60
N ASN A 397 26.46 -14.15 -22.42
CA ASN A 397 25.60 -15.33 -22.65
C ASN A 397 24.49 -15.12 -23.69
N CYS A 398 24.38 -13.96 -24.34
CA CYS A 398 23.36 -13.74 -25.39
C CYS A 398 23.65 -14.49 -26.70
N GLY A 399 24.86 -15.03 -26.87
CA GLY A 399 25.29 -15.73 -28.08
C GLY A 399 25.69 -14.81 -29.25
N ALA A 400 25.63 -13.49 -29.07
CA ALA A 400 26.02 -12.53 -30.11
C ALA A 400 27.51 -12.14 -30.08
N PHE A 401 28.21 -12.42 -28.98
CA PHE A 401 29.61 -12.07 -28.78
C PHE A 401 30.43 -13.32 -28.46
N SER A 402 31.65 -13.40 -28.97
CA SER A 402 32.66 -14.30 -28.45
C SER A 402 33.10 -13.89 -27.04
N ALA A 403 33.78 -14.79 -26.33
CA ALA A 403 34.28 -14.50 -24.98
C ALA A 403 35.29 -13.34 -24.97
N GLU A 404 36.13 -13.23 -26.00
CA GLU A 404 37.12 -12.15 -26.12
C GLU A 404 36.43 -10.80 -26.40
N GLU A 405 35.51 -10.75 -27.36
CA GLU A 405 34.74 -9.53 -27.66
C GLU A 405 33.96 -9.04 -26.45
N ALA A 406 33.32 -9.96 -25.72
CA ALA A 406 32.59 -9.63 -24.50
C ALA A 406 33.48 -8.93 -23.46
N GLU A 407 34.69 -9.45 -23.22
CA GLU A 407 35.63 -8.84 -22.28
C GLU A 407 36.18 -7.50 -22.78
N ASP A 408 36.41 -7.36 -24.09
CA ASP A 408 36.87 -6.11 -24.68
C ASP A 408 35.81 -5.00 -24.55
N TYR A 409 34.54 -5.28 -24.85
CA TYR A 409 33.44 -4.32 -24.64
C TYR A 409 33.33 -3.88 -23.17
N LEU A 410 33.49 -4.81 -22.23
CA LEU A 410 33.45 -4.50 -20.80
C LEU A 410 34.64 -3.61 -20.39
N LYS A 411 35.85 -3.90 -20.88
CA LYS A 411 37.05 -3.09 -20.63
C LYS A 411 36.96 -1.69 -21.22
N MET A 412 36.29 -1.52 -22.36
CA MET A 412 36.04 -0.21 -22.97
C MET A 412 35.10 0.68 -22.14
N GLY A 413 34.47 0.15 -21.08
CA GLY A 413 33.59 0.92 -20.21
C GLY A 413 32.17 1.08 -20.74
N VAL A 414 31.65 0.09 -21.49
CA VAL A 414 30.27 0.11 -22.03
C VAL A 414 29.21 0.34 -20.94
N LEU A 415 29.44 -0.16 -19.72
CA LEU A 415 28.56 0.07 -18.57
C LEU A 415 28.47 1.56 -18.19
N ASN A 416 29.57 2.31 -18.28
CA ASN A 416 29.56 3.75 -18.06
C ASN A 416 28.72 4.45 -19.15
N GLY A 417 28.86 4.02 -20.40
CA GLY A 417 28.05 4.51 -21.51
C GLY A 417 26.56 4.27 -21.31
N LEU A 418 26.18 3.08 -20.85
CA LEU A 418 24.78 2.75 -20.52
C LEU A 418 24.22 3.67 -19.44
N PHE A 419 24.98 3.91 -18.37
CA PHE A 419 24.55 4.80 -17.29
C PHE A 419 24.43 6.25 -17.76
N VAL A 420 25.41 6.77 -18.50
CA VAL A 420 25.40 8.13 -19.05
C VAL A 420 24.20 8.34 -19.96
N LEU A 421 23.90 7.38 -20.85
CA LEU A 421 22.78 7.47 -21.77
C LEU A 421 21.44 7.51 -21.02
N GLY A 422 21.24 6.59 -20.08
CA GLY A 422 20.02 6.54 -19.28
C GLY A 422 19.83 7.80 -18.42
N ARG A 423 20.89 8.26 -17.76
CA ARG A 423 20.83 9.45 -16.87
C ARG A 423 20.64 10.74 -17.66
N SER A 424 21.12 10.83 -18.89
CA SER A 424 20.93 12.00 -19.77
C SER A 424 19.44 12.34 -19.97
N ILE A 425 18.57 11.32 -20.04
CA ILE A 425 17.11 11.52 -20.13
C ILE A 425 16.60 12.31 -18.90
N GLY A 426 17.01 11.90 -17.70
CA GLY A 426 16.64 12.57 -16.45
C GLY A 426 17.23 13.98 -16.34
N LEU A 427 18.48 14.17 -16.78
CA LEU A 427 19.11 15.51 -16.81
C LEU A 427 18.35 16.47 -17.73
N ILE A 428 17.93 16.01 -18.91
CA ILE A 428 17.11 16.79 -19.84
C ILE A 428 15.75 17.11 -19.21
N ALA A 429 15.11 16.13 -18.57
CA ALA A 429 13.81 16.33 -17.90
C ALA A 429 13.90 17.39 -16.78
N HIS A 430 14.92 17.32 -15.92
CA HIS A 430 15.14 18.33 -14.88
C HIS A 430 15.38 19.72 -15.46
N TYR A 431 16.18 19.84 -16.53
CA TYR A 431 16.38 21.11 -17.22
C TYR A 431 15.04 21.70 -17.70
N LEU A 432 14.21 20.90 -18.39
CA LEU A 432 12.91 21.33 -18.89
C LEU A 432 11.96 21.72 -17.76
N ASP A 433 11.98 20.98 -16.65
CA ASP A 433 11.13 21.26 -15.50
C ASP A 433 11.51 22.57 -14.81
N GLN A 434 12.79 22.83 -14.59
CA GLN A 434 13.26 24.10 -14.02
C GLN A 434 12.94 25.29 -14.95
N LYS A 435 13.01 25.10 -16.27
CA LYS A 435 12.55 26.11 -17.25
C LYS A 435 11.05 26.37 -17.16
N ARG A 436 10.24 25.31 -17.02
CA ARG A 436 8.79 25.39 -16.85
C ARG A 436 8.42 26.14 -15.56
N LEU A 437 9.12 25.85 -14.46
CA LEU A 437 8.94 26.48 -13.15
C LEU A 437 9.50 27.92 -13.07
N ARG A 438 10.28 28.35 -14.06
CA ARG A 438 10.96 29.66 -14.11
C ARG A 438 11.84 29.91 -12.88
N THR A 439 12.53 28.88 -12.42
CA THR A 439 13.43 28.97 -11.25
C THR A 439 14.55 29.99 -11.49
N GLY A 440 14.83 30.81 -10.48
CA GLY A 440 15.89 31.83 -10.53
C GLY A 440 17.31 31.24 -10.48
N LEU A 441 18.31 32.12 -10.58
CA LEU A 441 19.72 31.73 -10.47
C LEU A 441 20.02 31.19 -9.06
N TYR A 442 20.64 30.01 -8.99
CA TYR A 442 21.08 29.43 -7.72
C TYR A 442 22.44 30.00 -7.28
N ARG A 443 22.54 30.39 -6.01
CA ARG A 443 23.79 30.72 -5.32
C ARG A 443 23.84 29.91 -4.03
N HIS A 444 24.91 29.14 -3.84
CA HIS A 444 25.02 28.27 -2.67
C HIS A 444 25.14 29.11 -1.38
N PRO A 445 24.43 28.74 -0.29
CA PRO A 445 24.49 29.46 0.98
C PRO A 445 25.91 29.44 1.56
N TRP A 446 26.37 30.57 2.09
CA TRP A 446 27.73 30.69 2.64
C TRP A 446 27.91 29.95 3.96
N ASP A 447 26.83 29.80 4.73
CA ASP A 447 26.77 29.05 5.97
C ASP A 447 26.88 27.52 5.78
N ASP A 448 26.65 27.03 4.56
CA ASP A 448 26.89 25.63 4.16
C ASP A 448 28.33 25.42 3.61
N ILE A 449 29.14 26.49 3.52
CA ILE A 449 30.52 26.42 3.05
C ILE A 449 31.47 26.66 4.22
N THR A 450 32.26 25.63 4.57
CA THR A 450 33.37 25.81 5.50
C THR A 450 34.58 26.38 4.76
N TYR A 451 34.83 27.68 4.94
CA TYR A 451 36.00 28.35 4.38
C TYR A 451 37.25 28.10 5.23
N ILE A 452 38.10 27.18 4.80
CA ILE A 452 39.42 26.96 5.40
C ILE A 452 40.44 27.73 4.56
N LEU A 453 40.70 28.98 4.94
CA LEU A 453 41.70 29.82 4.30
C LEU A 453 43.07 29.59 4.95
N PRO A 454 44.16 29.46 4.17
CA PRO A 454 45.50 29.39 4.74
C PRO A 454 45.79 30.67 5.55
N GLN A 455 46.39 30.54 6.73
CA GLN A 455 46.91 31.70 7.45
C GLN A 455 48.13 32.22 6.69
N LEU A 456 48.08 33.49 6.28
CA LEU A 456 49.28 34.18 5.79
C LEU A 456 50.30 34.20 6.93
N GLY A 457 51.42 33.52 6.75
CA GLY A 457 52.53 33.57 7.72
C GLY A 457 52.92 35.01 7.96
N GLY A 458 52.93 35.44 9.24
CA GLY A 458 53.33 36.78 9.63
C GLY A 458 54.82 37.01 9.36
N GLY A 459 55.15 37.37 8.12
CA GLY A 459 56.45 37.93 7.76
C GLY A 459 56.58 39.35 8.32
N ALA A 460 57.79 39.72 8.75
CA ALA A 460 58.08 41.05 9.27
C ALA A 460 57.63 42.17 8.30
N PRO A 461 57.25 43.37 8.81
CA PRO A 461 56.77 44.46 7.96
C PRO A 461 57.82 44.84 6.92
N GLY A 462 57.52 44.66 5.63
CA GLY A 462 58.41 45.04 4.53
C GLY A 462 58.71 43.96 3.47
N ALA A 463 58.22 42.73 3.62
CA ALA A 463 58.37 41.67 2.63
C ALA A 463 57.06 41.40 1.84
N GLU A 464 56.47 42.43 1.24
CA GLU A 464 55.38 42.25 0.28
C GLU A 464 55.96 41.80 -1.07
N GLY A 465 55.91 40.50 -1.39
CA GLY A 465 56.25 40.10 -2.76
C GLY A 465 56.36 38.63 -3.11
N ARG A 466 56.47 37.68 -2.17
CA ARG A 466 56.46 36.25 -2.53
C ARG A 466 55.74 35.39 -1.49
N VAL A 467 54.61 34.85 -1.92
CA VAL A 467 53.91 33.76 -1.22
C VAL A 467 54.54 32.46 -1.69
N GLU A 468 55.46 31.90 -0.89
CA GLU A 468 55.80 30.48 -1.02
C GLU A 468 54.78 29.67 -0.23
N VAL A 469 54.00 28.86 -0.95
CA VAL A 469 53.12 27.86 -0.33
C VAL A 469 54.00 26.67 0.01
N GLN A 470 54.32 26.46 1.29
CA GLN A 470 54.82 25.17 1.74
C GLN A 470 53.65 24.17 1.68
N MET A 471 53.81 23.14 0.84
CA MET A 471 52.95 21.95 0.85
C MET A 471 53.22 21.09 2.07
#